data_AF-A0A1B6AVW5-F1
#
_entry.id   AF-A0A1B6AVW5-F1
#
_cell.length_a   1.000
_cell.length_b   1.000
_cell.length_c   1.000
_cell.angle_alpha   90.00
_cell.angle_beta   90.00
_cell.angle_gamma   90.00
#
_symmetry.space_group_name_H-M   'P 1'
#
loop_
_entity.id
_entity.type
_entity.pdbx_description
1 polymer ?
#
loop_
_entity_poly.entity_id
_entity_poly.type
_entity_poly.pdbx_seq_one_letter_code
_entity_poly.pdbx_strand_id
1 'polypeptide(L)' 'MGVAVASGVPAELGLITGIVGGLLTGLLPGSSLQVSGPAAGLTVLVYEAVQEFGLGALGALVLVAGVLQLAMGA' A
#
# COMPACT_ATOMS: atom_id res chain seq x y z
N MET A 1 5.34 7.55 6.10
CA MET A 1 5.93 7.26 7.44
C MET A 1 4.86 7.24 8.51
N GLY A 2 4.18 8.37 8.75
CA GLY A 2 3.13 8.46 9.76
C GLY A 2 2.01 7.43 9.57
N VAL A 3 1.57 7.19 8.33
CA VAL A 3 0.56 6.18 8.01
C VAL A 3 0.99 4.77 8.41
N ALA A 4 2.23 4.36 8.11
CA ALA A 4 2.73 3.03 8.47
C ALA A 4 2.77 2.82 10.00
N VAL A 5 3.29 3.81 10.73
CA VAL A 5 3.31 3.77 12.20
C VAL A 5 1.89 3.75 12.78
N ALA A 6 0.98 4.56 12.22
CA ALA A 6 -0.42 4.60 12.62
C ALA A 6 -1.17 3.29 12.28
N SER A 7 -0.72 2.56 11.26
CA SER A 7 -1.23 1.23 10.91
C SER A 7 -0.61 0.09 11.73
N GLY A 8 0.23 0.38 12.74
CA GLY A 8 0.86 -0.65 13.57
C GLY A 8 1.94 -1.46 12.85
N VAL A 9 2.47 -0.96 11.73
CA VAL A 9 3.52 -1.62 10.94
C VAL A 9 4.84 -0.84 11.01
N PRO A 10 6.01 -1.50 10.83
CA PRO A 10 7.30 -0.81 10.81
C PRO A 10 7.34 0.34 9.80
N ALA A 11 7.90 1.48 10.20
CA ALA A 11 7.99 2.68 9.36
C ALA A 11 8.72 2.41 8.03
N GLU A 12 9.70 1.50 8.05
CA GLU A 12 10.47 1.08 6.88
C GLU A 12 9.60 0.44 5.79
N LEU A 13 8.57 -0.35 6.16
CA LEU A 13 7.62 -0.87 5.17
C LEU A 13 6.84 0.25 4.50
N GLY A 14 6.53 1.32 5.24
CA GLY A 14 5.96 2.54 4.69
C GLY A 14 6.89 3.27 3.71
N LEU A 15 8.22 3.16 3.86
CA LEU A 15 9.19 3.79 2.93
C LEU A 15 9.24 2.97 1.66
N ILE A 16 9.43 1.67 1.83
CA ILE A 16 9.56 0.72 0.72
C ILE A 16 8.31 0.79 -0.16
N THR A 17 7.12 0.73 0.43
CA THR A 17 5.84 0.81 -0.33
C THR A 17 5.69 2.15 -1.07
N GLY A 18 6.08 3.27 -0.46
CA GLY A 18 6.05 4.58 -1.13
C GLY A 18 7.03 4.68 -2.30
N ILE A 19 8.27 4.20 -2.11
CA ILE A 19 9.29 4.20 -3.16
C ILE A 19 8.88 3.29 -4.32
N VAL A 20 8.52 2.03 -4.03
CA VAL A 20 8.15 1.05 -5.04
C VAL A 20 6.87 1.47 -5.75
N GLY A 21 5.85 1.89 -5.01
CA GLY A 21 4.60 2.41 -5.58
C GLY A 21 4.85 3.61 -6.47
N GLY A 22 5.68 4.58 -6.05
CA GLY A 22 6.00 5.78 -6.81
C GLY A 22 6.78 5.50 -8.08
N LEU A 23 7.75 4.59 -8.04
CA LEU A 23 8.48 4.17 -9.23
C LEU A 23 7.56 3.43 -10.21
N LEU A 24 6.77 2.48 -9.72
CA LEU A 24 5.87 1.70 -10.58
C LEU A 24 4.82 2.60 -11.22
N THR A 25 4.07 3.39 -10.43
CA THR A 25 2.99 4.23 -10.97
C THR A 25 3.49 5.46 -11.71
N GLY A 26 4.64 6.01 -11.32
CA GLY A 26 5.25 7.16 -11.98
C GLY A 26 5.65 6.89 -13.43
N LEU A 27 5.94 5.63 -13.78
CA LEU A 27 6.27 5.21 -15.14
C LEU A 27 5.02 5.02 -16.04
N LEU A 28 3.80 5.03 -15.49
CA LEU A 28 2.58 4.94 -16.30
C LEU A 28 2.18 6.29 -16.91
N PRO A 29 1.55 6.31 -18.10
CA PRO A 29 0.99 7.53 -18.68
C PRO A 29 -0.06 8.17 -17.75
N GLY A 30 -0.04 9.51 -17.64
CA GLY A 30 -1.02 10.25 -16.82
C GLY A 30 -0.63 10.43 -15.34
N SER A 31 0.56 9.99 -14.92
CA SER A 31 1.04 10.01 -13.53
C SER A 31 1.55 11.37 -13.02
N SER A 32 1.50 12.44 -13.83
CA SER A 32 2.15 13.74 -13.52
C SER A 32 1.63 14.46 -12.27
N LEU A 33 0.42 14.14 -11.82
CA LEU A 33 -0.16 14.62 -10.55
C LEU A 33 -0.34 13.52 -9.50
N GLN A 34 0.12 12.30 -9.77
CA GLN A 34 -0.07 11.16 -8.89
C GLN A 34 0.98 11.15 -7.77
N VAL A 35 0.51 11.15 -6.53
CA VAL A 35 1.34 10.84 -5.37
C VAL A 35 1.08 9.38 -5.00
N SER A 36 2.12 8.55 -5.11
CA SER A 36 2.02 7.14 -4.76
C SER A 36 2.55 6.88 -3.36
N GLY A 37 1.76 6.17 -2.57
CA GLY A 37 2.08 5.80 -1.20
C GLY A 37 0.83 5.33 -0.42
N PRO A 38 1.00 4.82 0.81
CA PRO A 38 -0.13 4.38 1.63
C PRO A 38 -1.04 5.57 1.94
N ALA A 39 -2.26 5.55 1.41
CA ALA A 39 -3.24 6.60 1.62
C ALA A 39 -3.69 6.61 3.09
N ALA A 40 -3.91 7.80 3.65
CA ALA A 40 -4.37 7.95 5.03
C ALA A 40 -5.69 7.20 5.29
N GLY A 41 -6.58 7.11 4.29
CA GLY A 41 -7.84 6.36 4.38
C GLY A 41 -7.68 4.84 4.53
N LEU A 42 -6.51 4.28 4.18
CA LEU A 42 -6.23 2.85 4.34
C LEU A 42 -5.62 2.50 5.71
N THR A 43 -5.31 3.51 6.54
CA THR A 43 -4.59 3.31 7.80
C THR A 43 -5.29 2.31 8.71
N VAL A 44 -6.60 2.49 8.89
CA VAL A 44 -7.45 1.65 9.76
C VAL A 44 -7.58 0.23 9.18
N LEU A 45 -7.80 0.10 7.87
CA LEU A 45 -7.90 -1.20 7.20
C LEU A 45 -6.62 -2.03 7.35
N VAL A 46 -5.46 -1.40 7.20
CA VAL A 46 -4.17 -2.08 7.39
C VAL A 46 -3.97 -2.46 8.86
N TYR A 47 -4.33 -1.57 9.80
CA TYR A 47 -4.23 -1.87 11.22
C TYR A 47 -5.08 -3.08 11.60
N GLU A 48 -6.35 -3.12 11.19
CA GLU A 48 -7.26 -4.24 11.45
C GLU A 48 -6.76 -5.53 10.79
N ALA A 49 -6.34 -5.48 9.51
CA ALA A 49 -5.81 -6.64 8.81
C ALA A 49 -4.55 -7.21 9.48
N VAL A 50 -3.68 -6.35 10.01
CA VAL A 50 -2.48 -6.77 10.75
C VAL A 50 -2.84 -7.37 12.10
N GLN A 51 -3.85 -6.84 12.79
CA GLN A 51 -4.34 -7.42 14.04
C GLN A 51 -4.99 -8.79 13.83
N GLU A 52 -5.73 -8.96 12.73
CA GLU A 52 -6.47 -10.20 12.45
C GLU A 52 -5.61 -11.29 11.82
N PHE A 53 -4.77 -10.94 10.84
CA PHE A 53 -4.01 -11.91 10.02
C PHE A 53 -2.50 -11.87 10.26
N GLY A 54 -2.01 -10.89 11.03
CA GLY A 54 -0.59 -10.67 11.28
C GLY A 54 0.14 -9.97 10.12
N LEU A 55 1.32 -9.42 10.43
CA LEU A 55 2.15 -8.70 9.45
C LEU A 55 2.57 -9.55 8.24
N GLY A 56 2.80 -10.85 8.43
CA GLY A 56 3.23 -11.75 7.36
C GLY A 56 2.18 -11.93 6.27
N ALA A 57 0.89 -11.86 6.61
CA ALA A 57 -0.20 -12.00 5.65
C ALA A 57 -0.45 -10.72 4.84
N LEU A 58 -0.01 -9.55 5.33
CA LEU A 58 -0.23 -8.26 4.69
C LEU A 58 0.27 -8.22 3.25
N GLY A 59 1.44 -8.81 2.97
CA GLY A 59 1.99 -8.88 1.62
C GLY A 59 1.10 -9.67 0.65
N ALA A 60 0.55 -10.79 1.10
CA ALA A 60 -0.37 -11.60 0.29
C ALA A 60 -1.70 -10.88 0.05
N LEU A 61 -2.25 -10.21 1.07
CA LEU A 61 -3.47 -9.40 0.94
C LEU A 61 -3.29 -8.26 -0.07
N VAL A 62 -2.17 -7.54 0.00
CA VAL A 62 -1.85 -6.46 -0.95
C VAL A 62 -1.67 -7.01 -2.37
N LEU A 63 -1.02 -8.16 -2.53
CA LEU A 63 -0.85 -8.80 -3.83
C LEU A 63 -2.21 -9.17 -4.46
N VAL A 64 -3.08 -9.81 -3.69
CA VAL A 64 -4.43 -10.19 -4.15
C VAL A 64 -5.25 -8.95 -4.51
N ALA A 65 -5.23 -7.92 -3.66
CA ALA A 65 -5.90 -6.66 -3.95
C ALA A 65 -5.40 -6.02 -5.26
N GLY A 66 -4.08 -6.01 -5.49
CA GLY A 66 -3.48 -5.51 -6.72
C GLY A 66 -3.90 -6.32 -7.96
N VAL A 67 -3.91 -7.65 -7.87
CA VAL A 67 -4.39 -8.51 -8.96
C VAL A 67 -5.85 -8.26 -9.28
N LEU A 68 -6.70 -8.12 -8.25
CA LEU A 68 -8.11 -7.77 -8.42
C LEU A 68 -8.27 -6.41 -9.08
N GLN A 69 -7.48 -5.42 -8.68
CA GLN A 69 -7.51 -4.08 -9.26
C GLN A 69 -7.16 -4.11 -10.75
N LEU A 70 -6.12 -4.87 -11.15
CA LEU A 70 -5.78 -5.09 -12.56
C LEU A 70 -6.93 -5.78 -13.32
N ALA A 71 -7.56 -6.79 -12.74
CA ALA A 71 -8.67 -7.50 -13.35
C ALA A 71 -9.92 -6.61 -13.56
N MET A 72 -10.11 -5.61 -12.69
CA MET A 72 -11.21 -4.64 -12.80
C MET A 72 -10.92 -3.51 -13.79
N GLY A 73 -9.73 -3.46 -14.41
CA GLY A 73 -9.38 -2.52 -15.46
C GLY A 73 -8.59 -1.30 -14.99
N ALA A 74 -7.66 -1.49 -14.05
CA ALA A 74 -6.69 -0.47 -13.66
C ALA A 74 -5.91 0.12 -14.84
#